data_AF-A0A916C3V0-F1
#
_entry.id   AF-A0A916C3V0-F1
#
_cell.length_a   1.000
_cell.length_b   1.000
_cell.length_c   1.000
_cell.angle_alpha   90.00
_cell.angle_beta   90.00
_cell.angle_gamma   90.00
#
_symmetry.space_group_name_H-M   'P 1'
#
loop_
_entity.id
_entity.type
_entity.pdbx_description
1 polymer ?
#
loop_
_entity_poly.entity_id
_entity_poly.type
_entity_poly.pdbx_seq_one_letter_code
_entity_poly.pdbx_strand_id
1 'polypeptide(L)'
;MEVTLGPKGIVADDCSCPIGGRCKHVAALLYAWIDDPAAFTRMDDVDTILAKRSQAELTDLIHKMIDRHPDLELLLELPLPGARAKGKSIEPGVIQRQVRHAFAGAGDDWGYAGSAAHELEGVVDTGDQYAQHGDWLNAATVYETIMRGVLDEYESVQDEEGDLNEIVNRCVVGLGKCLNATDAPLRRQHIVRALFDVYLWDVEFGGIDMGYPAHDLMLKQTTPSERQQLIGWAQKALPTGNE
;
A
#
# COMPACT_ATOMS: atom_id res chain seq x y z
N MET A 1 -16.48 -15.93 12.54
CA MET A 1 -15.63 -17.08 12.17
C MET A 1 -16.29 -17.80 11.03
N GLU A 2 -15.52 -18.15 10.02
CA GLU A 2 -16.01 -18.77 8.80
C GLU A 2 -14.99 -19.76 8.25
N VAL A 3 -15.47 -20.72 7.47
CA VAL A 3 -14.63 -21.70 6.77
C VAL A 3 -15.16 -21.90 5.37
N THR A 4 -14.29 -21.74 4.38
CA THR A 4 -14.60 -22.04 2.99
C THR A 4 -14.15 -23.44 2.65
N LEU A 5 -15.09 -24.30 2.24
CA LEU A 5 -14.83 -25.68 1.84
C LEU A 5 -14.74 -25.78 0.31
N GLY A 6 -13.61 -26.28 -0.18
CA GLY A 6 -13.39 -26.65 -1.56
C GLY A 6 -13.56 -28.15 -1.79
N PRO A 7 -13.41 -28.63 -3.05
CA PRO A 7 -13.63 -30.04 -3.40
C PRO A 7 -12.73 -31.04 -2.68
N LYS A 8 -11.58 -30.59 -2.17
CA LYS A 8 -10.55 -31.43 -1.52
C LYS A 8 -10.32 -31.09 -0.04
N GLY A 9 -11.14 -30.23 0.55
CA GLY A 9 -11.00 -29.81 1.95
C GLY A 9 -11.11 -28.29 2.14
N ILE A 10 -10.60 -27.80 3.25
CA ILE A 10 -10.62 -26.37 3.62
C ILE A 10 -9.71 -25.60 2.68
N VAL A 11 -10.24 -24.56 2.03
CA VAL A 11 -9.48 -23.65 1.16
C VAL A 11 -9.16 -22.32 1.84
N ALA A 12 -9.99 -21.87 2.78
CA ALA A 12 -9.75 -20.69 3.60
C ALA A 12 -10.50 -20.81 4.93
N ASP A 13 -9.99 -20.14 5.94
CA ASP A 13 -10.60 -20.07 7.26
C ASP A 13 -10.22 -18.78 7.98
N ASP A 14 -11.20 -18.15 8.62
CA ASP A 14 -11.01 -16.95 9.40
C ASP A 14 -11.73 -17.05 10.76
N CYS A 15 -11.07 -16.54 11.80
CA CYS A 15 -11.63 -16.45 13.13
C CYS A 15 -11.11 -15.19 13.81
N SER A 16 -12.02 -14.41 14.38
CA SER A 16 -11.73 -13.21 15.15
C SER A 16 -11.03 -13.45 16.50
N CYS A 17 -10.40 -14.61 16.69
CA CYS A 17 -9.61 -14.90 17.89
C CYS A 17 -8.15 -14.49 17.68
N PRO A 18 -7.35 -14.34 18.74
CA PRO A 18 -5.96 -13.86 18.60
C PRO A 18 -5.04 -14.74 17.75
N ILE A 19 -5.42 -15.99 17.49
CA ILE A 19 -4.68 -16.93 16.64
C ILE A 19 -5.08 -16.77 15.15
N GLY A 20 -6.21 -16.13 14.87
CA GLY A 20 -6.79 -16.08 13.53
C GLY A 20 -7.32 -17.45 13.10
N GLY A 21 -6.98 -17.83 11.87
CA GLY A 21 -7.29 -19.14 11.29
C GLY A 21 -6.62 -20.33 11.99
N ARG A 22 -7.01 -21.53 11.58
CA ARG A 22 -6.53 -22.86 11.99
C ARG A 22 -6.51 -23.07 13.50
N CYS A 23 -7.40 -22.38 14.20
CA CYS A 23 -7.51 -22.42 15.65
C CYS A 23 -8.52 -23.49 16.10
N LYS A 24 -8.57 -23.74 17.41
CA LYS A 24 -9.55 -24.66 18.01
C LYS A 24 -11.00 -24.26 17.74
N HIS A 25 -11.28 -22.98 17.49
CA HIS A 25 -12.64 -22.51 17.17
C HIS A 25 -13.05 -22.93 15.76
N VAL A 26 -12.12 -22.84 14.79
CA VAL A 26 -12.34 -23.37 13.44
C VAL A 26 -12.55 -24.88 13.48
N ALA A 27 -11.75 -25.61 14.27
CA ALA A 27 -11.94 -27.05 14.44
C ALA A 27 -13.31 -27.38 15.08
N ALA A 28 -13.73 -26.64 16.10
CA ALA A 28 -15.04 -26.81 16.74
C ALA A 28 -16.20 -26.50 15.78
N LEU A 29 -16.08 -25.45 14.96
CA LEU A 29 -17.05 -25.09 13.94
C LEU A 29 -17.20 -26.22 12.90
N LEU A 30 -16.08 -26.75 12.41
CA LEU A 30 -16.08 -27.86 11.45
C LEU A 30 -16.63 -29.15 12.07
N TYR A 31 -16.32 -29.41 13.33
CA TYR A 31 -16.90 -30.54 14.05
C TYR A 31 -18.41 -30.41 14.19
N ALA A 32 -18.91 -29.23 14.57
CA ALA A 32 -20.34 -28.93 14.64
C ALA A 32 -21.02 -29.05 13.27
N TRP A 33 -20.35 -28.62 12.19
CA TRP A 33 -20.86 -28.76 10.83
C TRP A 33 -20.91 -30.23 10.37
N ILE A 34 -19.95 -31.07 10.76
CA ILE A 34 -19.99 -32.51 10.47
C ILE A 34 -21.14 -33.19 11.22
N ASP A 35 -21.39 -32.78 12.46
CA ASP A 35 -22.42 -33.36 13.33
C ASP A 35 -23.84 -32.98 12.88
N ASP A 36 -24.08 -31.70 12.58
CA ASP A 36 -25.36 -31.21 12.06
C ASP A 36 -25.17 -30.15 10.95
N PRO A 37 -25.00 -30.57 9.69
CA PRO A 37 -24.88 -29.64 8.56
C PRO A 37 -26.13 -28.79 8.35
N ALA A 38 -27.31 -29.26 8.77
CA ALA A 38 -28.58 -28.57 8.54
C ALA A 38 -28.76 -27.35 9.47
N ALA A 39 -28.01 -27.29 10.57
CA ALA A 39 -27.93 -26.10 11.43
C ALA A 39 -27.23 -24.91 10.75
N PHE A 40 -26.55 -25.12 9.62
CA PHE A 40 -25.77 -24.09 8.93
C PHE A 40 -26.47 -23.61 7.66
N THR A 41 -26.54 -22.30 7.49
CA THR A 41 -27.01 -21.68 6.24
C THR A 41 -25.81 -21.39 5.35
N ARG A 42 -25.86 -21.86 4.10
CA ARG A 42 -24.87 -21.49 3.10
C ARG A 42 -25.04 -20.01 2.75
N MET A 43 -24.03 -19.21 3.07
CA MET A 43 -23.95 -17.82 2.63
C MET A 43 -23.19 -17.77 1.32
N ASP A 44 -23.68 -16.94 0.39
CA ASP A 44 -22.88 -16.52 -0.75
C ASP A 44 -21.71 -15.67 -0.23
N ASP A 45 -20.56 -15.74 -0.90
CA ASP A 45 -19.46 -14.82 -0.62
C ASP A 45 -19.86 -13.37 -0.91
N VAL A 46 -19.13 -12.43 -0.32
CA VAL A 46 -19.43 -10.99 -0.43
C VAL A 46 -19.45 -10.54 -1.89
N ASP A 47 -18.53 -11.01 -2.74
CA ASP A 47 -18.47 -10.62 -4.15
C ASP A 47 -19.73 -11.08 -4.90
N THR A 48 -20.17 -12.31 -4.67
CA THR A 48 -21.41 -12.86 -5.24
C THR A 48 -22.64 -12.08 -4.77
N ILE A 49 -22.69 -11.65 -3.51
CA ILE A 49 -23.79 -10.82 -2.98
C ILE A 49 -23.79 -9.45 -3.65
N LEU A 50 -22.63 -8.79 -3.75
CA LEU A 50 -22.49 -7.46 -4.35
C LEU A 50 -22.81 -7.48 -5.85
N ALA A 51 -22.36 -8.50 -6.59
CA ALA A 51 -22.61 -8.62 -8.03
C ALA A 51 -24.09 -8.76 -8.40
N LYS A 52 -24.94 -9.21 -7.48
CA LYS A 52 -26.40 -9.34 -7.67
C LYS A 52 -27.17 -8.03 -7.43
N ARG A 53 -26.52 -7.01 -6.88
CA ARG A 53 -27.16 -5.72 -6.55
C ARG A 53 -27.20 -4.80 -7.76
N SER A 54 -28.26 -4.01 -7.84
CA SER A 54 -28.30 -2.92 -8.82
C SER A 54 -27.33 -1.80 -8.44
N GLN A 55 -26.93 -0.97 -9.42
CA GLN A 55 -26.07 0.19 -9.16
C GLN A 55 -26.67 1.12 -8.09
N ALA A 56 -27.99 1.37 -8.13
CA ALA A 56 -28.66 2.22 -7.15
C ALA A 56 -28.57 1.65 -5.72
N GLU A 57 -28.79 0.34 -5.55
CA GLU A 57 -28.62 -0.31 -4.25
C GLU A 57 -27.18 -0.26 -3.74
N LEU A 58 -26.19 -0.42 -4.63
CA LEU A 58 -24.78 -0.30 -4.25
C LEU A 58 -24.44 1.12 -3.82
N THR A 59 -24.92 2.15 -4.52
CA THR A 59 -24.75 3.55 -4.13
C THR A 59 -25.37 3.84 -2.76
N ASP A 60 -26.59 3.35 -2.49
CA ASP A 60 -27.22 3.51 -1.19
C ASP A 60 -26.48 2.79 -0.05
N LEU A 61 -25.89 1.62 -0.34
CA LEU A 61 -25.04 0.91 0.61
C LEU A 61 -23.76 1.69 0.91
N ILE A 62 -23.11 2.25 -0.11
CA ILE A 62 -21.91 3.09 0.06
C ILE A 62 -22.22 4.32 0.91
N HIS A 63 -23.34 5.01 0.66
CA HIS A 63 -23.78 6.12 1.52
C HIS A 63 -23.96 5.68 2.97
N LYS A 64 -24.61 4.53 3.22
CA LYS A 64 -24.77 3.98 4.59
C LYS A 64 -23.46 3.59 5.27
N MET A 65 -22.45 3.21 4.48
CA MET A 65 -21.12 2.93 4.99
C MET A 65 -20.43 4.22 5.41
N ILE A 66 -20.45 5.24 4.54
CA ILE A 66 -19.92 6.58 4.80
C ILE A 66 -20.61 7.23 6.00
N ASP A 67 -21.93 7.16 6.10
CA ASP A 67 -22.68 7.70 7.24
C ASP A 67 -22.23 7.08 8.59
N ARG A 68 -21.77 5.82 8.57
CA ARG A 68 -21.31 5.10 9.77
C ARG A 68 -19.81 5.32 10.03
N HIS A 69 -19.04 5.47 8.97
CA HIS A 69 -17.59 5.63 8.96
C HIS A 69 -17.25 6.77 7.98
N PRO A 70 -17.33 8.04 8.42
CA PRO A 70 -17.15 9.20 7.54
C PRO A 70 -15.75 9.28 6.89
N ASP A 71 -14.75 8.65 7.50
CA ASP A 71 -13.40 8.44 6.97
C ASP A 71 -13.39 7.70 5.61
N LEU A 72 -14.40 6.86 5.33
CA LEU A 72 -14.54 6.17 4.04
C LEU A 72 -14.77 7.12 2.85
N GLU A 73 -15.13 8.40 3.07
CA GLU A 73 -15.20 9.40 1.99
C GLU A 73 -13.87 9.52 1.25
N LEU A 74 -12.75 9.29 1.93
CA LEU A 74 -11.41 9.36 1.33
C LEU A 74 -11.23 8.34 0.20
N LEU A 75 -11.92 7.20 0.26
CA LEU A 75 -11.89 6.18 -0.79
C LEU A 75 -12.49 6.68 -2.11
N LEU A 76 -13.34 7.70 -2.07
CA LEU A 76 -13.94 8.30 -3.26
C LEU A 76 -12.97 9.26 -3.98
N GLU A 77 -11.91 9.73 -3.31
CA GLU A 77 -10.99 10.70 -3.89
C GLU A 77 -9.99 10.06 -4.87
N LEU A 78 -9.63 8.79 -4.65
CA LEU A 78 -8.77 8.03 -5.57
C LEU A 78 -9.63 7.34 -6.64
N PRO A 79 -9.41 7.63 -7.93
CA PRO A 79 -10.09 6.91 -8.99
C PRO A 79 -9.75 5.42 -8.91
N LEU A 80 -10.73 4.56 -9.13
CA LEU A 80 -10.45 3.14 -9.31
C LEU A 80 -9.70 2.90 -10.63
N PRO A 81 -8.78 1.92 -10.68
CA PRO A 81 -8.13 1.50 -11.92
C PRO A 81 -9.15 1.22 -13.02
N GLY A 82 -8.92 1.77 -14.21
CA GLY A 82 -9.82 1.60 -15.36
C GLY A 82 -11.04 2.54 -15.42
N ALA A 83 -11.36 3.28 -14.35
CA ALA A 83 -12.42 4.30 -14.36
C ALA A 83 -11.97 5.62 -15.04
N ARG A 84 -10.66 5.88 -15.11
CA ARG A 84 -10.08 7.00 -15.88
C ARG A 84 -9.57 6.55 -17.25
N ALA A 85 -9.59 7.49 -18.20
CA ALA A 85 -8.89 7.31 -19.46
C ALA A 85 -7.40 7.06 -19.21
N LYS A 86 -6.85 5.97 -19.79
CA LYS A 86 -5.44 5.60 -19.69
C LYS A 86 -4.54 6.81 -19.99
N GLY A 87 -3.58 7.08 -19.09
CA GLY A 87 -2.56 8.10 -19.29
C GLY A 87 -2.83 9.49 -18.69
N LYS A 88 -3.95 9.71 -17.99
CA LYS A 88 -4.11 10.89 -17.14
C LYS A 88 -3.55 10.62 -15.75
N SER A 89 -2.61 11.47 -15.32
CA SER A 89 -2.01 11.40 -13.99
C SER A 89 -3.05 11.61 -12.89
N ILE A 90 -2.91 10.87 -11.80
CA ILE A 90 -3.49 11.25 -10.51
C ILE A 90 -2.78 12.52 -10.04
N GLU A 91 -3.55 13.41 -9.42
CA GLU A 91 -3.00 14.59 -8.77
C GLU A 91 -2.34 14.16 -7.46
N PRO A 92 -1.02 14.36 -7.27
CA PRO A 92 -0.32 13.96 -6.05
C PRO A 92 -0.98 14.52 -4.77
N GLY A 93 -1.57 15.72 -4.86
CA GLY A 93 -2.26 16.36 -3.74
C GLY A 93 -3.43 15.55 -3.16
N VAL A 94 -4.02 14.62 -3.92
CA VAL A 94 -5.03 13.68 -3.42
C VAL A 94 -4.39 12.66 -2.47
N ILE A 95 -3.32 12.00 -2.94
CA ILE A 95 -2.58 11.00 -2.15
C ILE A 95 -1.97 11.66 -0.92
N GLN A 96 -1.43 12.87 -1.04
CA GLN A 96 -0.90 13.63 0.10
C GLN A 96 -1.95 13.92 1.18
N ARG A 97 -3.22 14.12 0.82
CA ARG A 97 -4.28 14.29 1.82
C ARG A 97 -4.53 12.99 2.58
N GLN A 98 -4.53 11.85 1.89
CA GLN A 98 -4.69 10.56 2.54
C GLN A 98 -3.51 10.23 3.45
N VAL A 99 -2.28 10.53 3.02
CA VAL A 99 -1.10 10.38 3.89
C VAL A 99 -1.27 11.23 5.15
N ARG A 100 -1.54 12.54 5.01
CA ARG A 100 -1.76 13.39 6.19
C ARG A 100 -2.92 12.94 7.07
N HIS A 101 -3.96 12.33 6.50
CA HIS A 101 -5.07 11.79 7.27
C HIS A 101 -4.61 10.60 8.13
N ALA A 102 -3.83 9.68 7.56
CA ALA A 102 -3.27 8.53 8.28
C ALA A 102 -2.43 8.97 9.49
N PHE A 103 -1.64 10.04 9.35
CA PHE A 103 -0.90 10.63 10.47
C PHE A 103 -1.81 11.47 11.40
N ALA A 104 -2.87 12.11 10.91
CA ALA A 104 -3.77 12.88 11.79
C ALA A 104 -4.73 12.04 12.62
N GLY A 105 -5.11 10.84 12.14
CA GLY A 105 -6.04 9.91 12.80
C GLY A 105 -5.40 9.09 13.92
N ALA A 106 -4.10 8.87 13.85
CA ALA A 106 -3.31 8.31 14.94
C ALA A 106 -3.06 9.41 15.99
N GLY A 107 -3.63 9.30 17.20
CA GLY A 107 -3.31 10.20 18.32
C GLY A 107 -2.02 9.78 19.04
N ASP A 108 -1.56 10.53 20.06
CA ASP A 108 -0.33 10.30 20.87
C ASP A 108 -0.20 8.93 21.60
N ASP A 109 -1.00 7.93 21.25
CA ASP A 109 -1.05 6.61 21.90
C ASP A 109 -0.01 5.61 21.33
N TRP A 110 0.35 4.63 22.16
CA TRP A 110 1.21 3.51 21.79
C TRP A 110 0.60 2.73 20.60
N GLY A 111 1.35 2.53 19.52
CA GLY A 111 0.84 1.94 18.25
C GLY A 111 0.42 2.94 17.17
N TYR A 112 0.81 4.23 17.33
CA TYR A 112 0.61 5.28 16.33
C TYR A 112 1.09 4.87 14.93
N ALA A 113 2.35 4.43 14.82
CA ALA A 113 2.97 4.12 13.54
C ALA A 113 2.26 2.98 12.82
N GLY A 114 1.88 1.93 13.54
CA GLY A 114 1.11 0.80 12.99
C GLY A 114 -0.28 1.18 12.51
N SER A 115 -0.97 2.12 13.19
CA SER A 115 -2.28 2.61 12.74
C SER A 115 -2.16 3.41 11.44
N ALA A 116 -1.19 4.33 11.38
CA ALA A 116 -0.91 5.08 10.17
C ALA A 116 -0.47 4.16 9.02
N ALA A 117 0.38 3.17 9.30
CA ALA A 117 0.81 2.18 8.32
C ALA A 117 -0.36 1.35 7.76
N HIS A 118 -1.29 0.92 8.62
CA HIS A 118 -2.48 0.18 8.19
C HIS A 118 -3.37 1.00 7.25
N GLU A 119 -3.60 2.29 7.56
CA GLU A 119 -4.33 3.18 6.64
C GLU A 119 -3.60 3.37 5.31
N LEU A 120 -2.28 3.53 5.35
CA LEU A 120 -1.46 3.68 4.16
C LEU A 120 -1.42 2.40 3.31
N GLU A 121 -1.60 1.22 3.90
CA GLU A 121 -1.63 -0.05 3.18
C GLU A 121 -2.70 -0.04 2.07
N GLY A 122 -3.90 0.46 2.34
CA GLY A 122 -4.97 0.58 1.35
C GLY A 122 -4.62 1.54 0.20
N VAL A 123 -3.81 2.56 0.47
CA VAL A 123 -3.32 3.50 -0.55
C VAL A 123 -2.23 2.84 -1.40
N VAL A 124 -1.32 2.07 -0.79
CA VAL A 124 -0.31 1.27 -1.50
C VAL A 124 -0.98 0.22 -2.39
N ASP A 125 -2.03 -0.44 -1.90
CA ASP A 125 -2.84 -1.39 -2.67
C ASP A 125 -3.44 -0.75 -3.92
N THR A 126 -3.86 0.51 -3.83
CA THR A 126 -4.32 1.27 -5.00
C THR A 126 -3.20 1.42 -6.04
N GLY A 127 -1.97 1.72 -5.60
CA GLY A 127 -0.78 1.73 -6.46
C GLY A 127 -0.51 0.37 -7.12
N ASP A 128 -0.62 -0.71 -6.35
CA ASP A 128 -0.47 -2.09 -6.84
C ASP A 128 -1.53 -2.44 -7.89
N GLN A 129 -2.77 -2.03 -7.68
CA GLN A 129 -3.84 -2.25 -8.66
C GLN A 129 -3.58 -1.46 -9.96
N TYR A 130 -3.09 -0.21 -9.89
CA TYR A 130 -2.66 0.53 -11.09
C TYR A 130 -1.56 -0.21 -11.84
N ALA A 131 -0.56 -0.72 -11.13
CA ALA A 131 0.54 -1.49 -11.71
C ALA A 131 0.04 -2.79 -12.38
N GLN A 132 -0.87 -3.54 -11.73
CA GLN A 132 -1.47 -4.76 -12.28
C GLN A 132 -2.23 -4.49 -13.59
N HIS A 133 -2.82 -3.30 -13.76
CA HIS A 133 -3.52 -2.90 -14.99
C HIS A 133 -2.60 -2.25 -16.04
N GLY A 134 -1.29 -2.18 -15.78
CA GLY A 134 -0.29 -1.58 -16.66
C GLY A 134 -0.31 -0.05 -16.68
N ASP A 135 -0.97 0.60 -15.72
CA ASP A 135 -0.94 2.05 -15.55
C ASP A 135 0.25 2.47 -14.68
N TRP A 136 1.43 2.28 -15.24
CA TRP A 136 2.71 2.52 -14.56
C TRP A 136 2.93 3.98 -14.16
N LEU A 137 2.27 4.92 -14.86
CA LEU A 137 2.36 6.35 -14.52
C LEU A 137 1.66 6.63 -13.18
N ASN A 138 0.43 6.13 -13.03
CA ASN A 138 -0.35 6.35 -11.82
C ASN A 138 0.18 5.52 -10.65
N ALA A 139 0.64 4.29 -10.92
CA ALA A 139 1.33 3.48 -9.90
C ALA A 139 2.56 4.22 -9.34
N ALA A 140 3.45 4.71 -10.21
CA ALA A 140 4.62 5.47 -9.78
C ALA A 140 4.23 6.72 -8.97
N THR A 141 3.20 7.45 -9.41
CA THR A 141 2.71 8.65 -8.70
C THR A 141 2.22 8.32 -7.28
N VAL A 142 1.50 7.20 -7.11
CA VAL A 142 1.05 6.73 -5.79
C VAL A 142 2.25 6.40 -4.90
N TYR A 143 3.14 5.51 -5.35
CA TYR A 143 4.28 5.08 -4.55
C TYR A 143 5.22 6.24 -4.18
N GLU A 144 5.54 7.13 -5.13
CA GLU A 144 6.40 8.31 -4.86
C GLU A 144 5.77 9.25 -3.83
N THR A 145 4.46 9.45 -3.90
CA THR A 145 3.77 10.40 -3.03
C THR A 145 3.60 9.85 -1.62
N ILE A 146 3.27 8.56 -1.47
CA ILE A 146 3.22 7.89 -0.16
C ILE A 146 4.60 7.92 0.48
N MET A 147 5.61 7.43 -0.25
CA MET A 147 6.99 7.37 0.25
C MET A 147 7.44 8.74 0.76
N ARG A 148 7.30 9.80 -0.05
CA ARG A 148 7.71 11.15 0.37
C ARG A 148 6.96 11.63 1.60
N GLY A 149 5.64 11.44 1.64
CA GLY A 149 4.84 11.88 2.78
C GLY A 149 5.19 11.14 4.07
N VAL A 150 5.51 9.83 3.99
CA VAL A 150 5.99 9.08 5.15
C VAL A 150 7.35 9.60 5.62
N LEU A 151 8.31 9.83 4.71
CA LEU A 151 9.62 10.37 5.08
C LEU A 151 9.53 11.77 5.72
N ASP A 152 8.60 12.61 5.25
CA ASP A 152 8.37 13.96 5.79
C ASP A 152 7.80 13.93 7.21
N GLU A 153 6.97 12.93 7.54
CA GLU A 153 6.31 12.82 8.85
C GLU A 153 7.04 11.86 9.81
N TYR A 154 8.06 11.12 9.36
CA TYR A 154 8.66 10.01 10.11
C TYR A 154 9.22 10.42 11.48
N GLU A 155 9.80 11.62 11.60
CA GLU A 155 10.31 12.13 12.88
C GLU A 155 9.20 12.45 13.90
N SER A 156 7.95 12.62 13.45
CA SER A 156 6.82 12.92 14.32
C SER A 156 6.29 11.69 15.07
N VAL A 157 6.78 10.49 14.75
CA VAL A 157 6.22 9.22 15.21
C VAL A 157 7.31 8.28 15.74
N GLN A 158 6.90 7.33 16.58
CA GLN A 158 7.78 6.26 17.05
C GLN A 158 7.43 4.96 16.31
N ASP A 159 8.24 4.61 15.31
CA ASP A 159 8.09 3.38 14.51
C ASP A 159 9.05 2.28 15.01
N GLU A 160 8.88 1.83 16.26
CA GLU A 160 9.74 0.80 16.85
C GLU A 160 9.57 -0.57 16.17
N GLU A 161 8.38 -0.85 15.64
CA GLU A 161 8.04 -2.12 14.98
C GLU A 161 8.42 -2.13 13.48
N GLY A 162 8.69 -0.96 12.89
CA GLY A 162 9.09 -0.82 11.49
C GLY A 162 7.93 -0.91 10.51
N ASP A 163 6.70 -0.62 10.96
CA ASP A 163 5.48 -0.69 10.15
C ASP A 163 5.53 0.32 8.99
N LEU A 164 5.97 1.55 9.26
CA LEU A 164 6.12 2.57 8.21
C LEU A 164 7.30 2.26 7.30
N ASN A 165 8.35 1.63 7.83
CA ASN A 165 9.46 1.11 7.02
C ASN A 165 8.96 0.07 6.00
N GLU A 166 8.05 -0.84 6.40
CA GLU A 166 7.43 -1.79 5.47
C GLU A 166 6.65 -1.09 4.35
N ILE A 167 5.87 -0.06 4.69
CA ILE A 167 5.12 0.73 3.70
C ILE A 167 6.07 1.39 2.67
N VAL A 168 7.15 2.01 3.14
CA VAL A 168 8.15 2.64 2.25
C VAL A 168 8.86 1.59 1.40
N ASN A 169 9.26 0.46 1.97
CA ASN A 169 9.90 -0.64 1.24
C ASN A 169 9.00 -1.18 0.12
N ARG A 170 7.70 -1.35 0.41
CA ARG A 170 6.71 -1.81 -0.58
C ARG A 170 6.55 -0.79 -1.72
N CYS A 171 6.54 0.51 -1.41
CA CYS A 171 6.54 1.59 -2.41
C CYS A 171 7.81 1.55 -3.28
N VAL A 172 8.99 1.38 -2.68
CA VAL A 172 10.28 1.28 -3.39
C VAL A 172 10.30 0.09 -4.35
N VAL A 173 9.80 -1.08 -3.92
CA VAL A 173 9.65 -2.26 -4.79
C VAL A 173 8.68 -1.97 -5.94
N GLY A 174 7.55 -1.31 -5.66
CA GLY A 174 6.60 -0.83 -6.66
C GLY A 174 7.23 0.10 -7.70
N LEU A 175 8.05 1.04 -7.26
CA LEU A 175 8.82 1.94 -8.13
C LEU A 175 9.83 1.20 -8.99
N GLY A 176 10.50 0.16 -8.46
CA GLY A 176 11.35 -0.72 -9.25
C GLY A 176 10.57 -1.42 -10.39
N LYS A 177 9.35 -1.88 -10.13
CA LYS A 177 8.48 -2.42 -11.20
C LYS A 177 8.16 -1.36 -12.25
N CYS A 178 7.81 -0.15 -11.81
CA CYS A 178 7.50 0.97 -12.70
C CYS A 178 8.71 1.38 -13.56
N LEU A 179 9.91 1.40 -12.98
CA LEU A 179 11.15 1.73 -13.69
C LEU A 179 11.45 0.74 -14.82
N ASN A 180 11.28 -0.56 -14.58
CA ASN A 180 11.45 -1.58 -15.62
C ASN A 180 10.39 -1.51 -16.72
N ALA A 181 9.19 -1.03 -16.39
CA ALA A 181 8.06 -1.03 -17.31
C ALA A 181 7.95 0.24 -18.19
N THR A 182 8.78 1.25 -17.94
CA THR A 182 8.75 2.53 -18.68
C THR A 182 10.07 2.83 -19.39
N ASP A 183 9.97 3.16 -20.68
CA ASP A 183 11.08 3.67 -21.50
C ASP A 183 11.08 5.21 -21.60
N ALA A 184 10.03 5.88 -21.11
CA ALA A 184 9.90 7.33 -21.19
C ALA A 184 10.99 8.02 -20.35
N PRO A 185 11.95 8.77 -20.94
CA PRO A 185 13.14 9.24 -20.23
C PRO A 185 12.83 10.12 -19.01
N LEU A 186 11.87 11.04 -19.13
CA LEU A 186 11.45 11.90 -18.02
C LEU A 186 10.86 11.09 -16.86
N ARG A 187 10.02 10.09 -17.15
CA ARG A 187 9.43 9.23 -16.11
C ARG A 187 10.48 8.38 -15.41
N ARG A 188 11.39 7.77 -16.18
CA ARG A 188 12.52 7.04 -15.62
C ARG A 188 13.35 7.94 -14.71
N GLN A 189 13.65 9.16 -15.14
CA GLN A 189 14.41 10.12 -14.34
C GLN A 189 13.70 10.46 -13.02
N HIS A 190 12.38 10.68 -13.04
CA HIS A 190 11.59 10.92 -11.82
C HIS A 190 11.65 9.73 -10.85
N ILE A 191 11.45 8.51 -11.34
CA ILE A 191 11.51 7.30 -10.50
C ILE A 191 12.92 7.10 -9.93
N VAL A 192 13.97 7.24 -10.77
CA VAL A 192 15.36 7.12 -10.32
C VAL A 192 15.70 8.19 -9.29
N ARG A 193 15.17 9.41 -9.44
CA ARG A 193 15.33 10.47 -8.45
C ARG A 193 14.66 10.11 -7.13
N ALA A 194 13.43 9.59 -7.17
CA ALA A 194 12.72 9.16 -5.97
C ALA A 194 13.45 8.04 -5.22
N LEU A 195 13.97 7.03 -5.94
CA LEU A 195 14.79 5.96 -5.37
C LEU A 195 16.09 6.49 -4.74
N PHE A 196 16.70 7.51 -5.35
CA PHE A 196 17.88 8.16 -4.79
C PHE A 196 17.55 8.96 -3.53
N ASP A 197 16.44 9.70 -3.54
CA ASP A 197 16.04 10.56 -2.42
C ASP A 197 15.72 9.74 -1.16
N VAL A 198 15.03 8.59 -1.28
CA VAL A 198 14.80 7.69 -0.13
C VAL A 198 16.09 7.06 0.38
N TYR A 199 17.00 6.65 -0.52
CA TYR A 199 18.31 6.13 -0.14
C TYR A 199 19.14 7.17 0.61
N LEU A 200 19.14 8.42 0.12
CA LEU A 200 19.86 9.50 0.77
C LEU A 200 19.26 9.82 2.14
N TRP A 201 17.93 9.87 2.23
CA TRP A 201 17.23 10.08 3.49
C TRP A 201 17.61 9.02 4.52
N ASP A 202 17.64 7.73 4.15
CA ASP A 202 18.03 6.65 5.08
C ASP A 202 19.46 6.84 5.60
N VAL A 203 20.40 7.17 4.70
CA VAL A 203 21.79 7.44 5.07
C VAL A 203 21.90 8.64 6.01
N GLU A 204 21.16 9.72 5.75
CA GLU A 204 21.16 10.93 6.58
C GLU A 204 20.51 10.70 7.95
N PHE A 205 19.49 9.85 8.02
CA PHE A 205 18.79 9.50 9.26
C PHE A 205 19.61 8.57 10.16
N GLY A 206 20.61 7.88 9.61
CA GLY A 206 21.53 7.01 10.35
C GLY A 206 21.57 5.56 9.88
N GLY A 207 20.95 5.24 8.74
CA GLY A 207 20.95 3.91 8.13
C GLY A 207 20.06 2.93 8.89
N ILE A 208 18.76 3.15 8.84
CA ILE A 208 17.74 2.32 9.52
C ILE A 208 17.06 1.33 8.57
N ASP A 209 17.70 1.06 7.43
CA ASP A 209 17.20 0.22 6.34
C ASP A 209 15.89 0.74 5.71
N MET A 210 15.60 2.04 5.83
CA MET A 210 14.44 2.67 5.20
C MET A 210 14.58 2.63 3.68
N GLY A 211 13.62 2.00 3.00
CA GLY A 211 13.67 1.89 1.54
C GLY A 211 14.87 1.10 1.04
N TYR A 212 15.42 0.16 1.82
CA TYR A 212 16.64 -0.58 1.52
C TYR A 212 16.73 -1.18 0.10
N PRO A 213 15.64 -1.60 -0.59
CA PRO A 213 15.77 -2.14 -1.95
C PRO A 213 16.23 -1.09 -2.98
N ALA A 214 16.12 0.21 -2.67
CA ALA A 214 16.38 1.30 -3.60
C ALA A 214 17.81 1.24 -4.18
N HIS A 215 18.81 0.97 -3.34
CA HIS A 215 20.20 0.83 -3.77
C HIS A 215 20.35 -0.25 -4.85
N ASP A 216 19.82 -1.44 -4.58
CA ASP A 216 19.89 -2.59 -5.47
C ASP A 216 19.14 -2.37 -6.78
N LEU A 217 17.97 -1.73 -6.71
CA LEU A 217 17.18 -1.37 -7.89
C LEU A 217 17.92 -0.37 -8.77
N MET A 218 18.50 0.68 -8.18
CA MET A 218 19.30 1.66 -8.91
C MET A 218 20.50 1.00 -9.60
N LEU A 219 21.23 0.10 -8.92
CA LEU A 219 22.36 -0.60 -9.52
C LEU A 219 21.97 -1.53 -10.68
N LYS A 220 20.84 -2.21 -10.57
CA LYS A 220 20.42 -3.24 -11.53
C LYS A 220 19.66 -2.67 -12.73
N GLN A 221 18.89 -1.59 -12.55
CA GLN A 221 17.86 -1.16 -13.52
C GLN A 221 18.14 0.18 -14.20
N THR A 222 19.17 0.92 -13.75
CA THR A 222 19.56 2.19 -14.38
C THR A 222 20.48 1.99 -15.58
N THR A 223 20.26 2.82 -16.59
CA THR A 223 21.12 2.95 -17.77
C THR A 223 22.43 3.66 -17.43
N PRO A 224 23.46 3.58 -18.30
CA PRO A 224 24.72 4.31 -18.09
C PRO A 224 24.55 5.83 -17.92
N SER A 225 23.60 6.43 -18.63
CA SER A 225 23.30 7.87 -18.51
C SER A 225 22.67 8.22 -17.17
N GLU A 226 21.76 7.38 -16.68
CA GLU A 226 21.12 7.55 -15.36
C GLU A 226 22.14 7.36 -14.23
N ARG A 227 23.08 6.42 -14.38
CA ARG A 227 24.20 6.24 -13.42
C ARG A 227 25.11 7.47 -13.33
N GLN A 228 25.40 8.12 -14.45
CA GLN A 228 26.14 9.38 -14.46
C GLN A 228 25.40 10.48 -13.68
N GLN A 229 24.06 10.55 -13.81
CA GLN A 229 23.25 11.48 -13.02
C GLN A 229 23.29 11.15 -11.53
N LEU A 230 23.13 9.88 -11.16
CA LEU A 230 23.22 9.41 -9.77
C LEU A 230 24.57 9.77 -9.13
N ILE A 231 25.69 9.57 -9.85
CA ILE A 231 27.02 9.99 -9.39
C ILE A 231 27.05 11.49 -9.12
N GLY A 232 26.51 12.29 -10.04
CA GLY A 232 26.45 13.74 -9.88
C GLY A 232 25.58 14.20 -8.71
N TRP A 233 24.52 13.46 -8.37
CA TRP A 233 23.71 13.74 -7.18
C TRP A 233 24.42 13.30 -5.89
N ALA A 234 25.00 12.11 -5.87
CA ALA A 234 25.77 11.61 -4.73
C ALA A 234 26.94 12.54 -4.39
N GLN A 235 27.70 13.01 -5.39
CA GLN A 235 28.80 13.95 -5.19
C GLN A 235 28.35 15.28 -4.57
N LYS A 236 27.14 15.74 -4.88
CA LYS A 236 26.58 16.97 -4.30
C LYS A 236 26.06 16.77 -2.88
N ALA A 237 25.63 15.55 -2.54
CA ALA A 237 25.14 15.19 -1.21
C ALA A 237 26.29 14.90 -0.23
N LEU A 238 27.46 14.52 -0.72
CA LEU A 238 28.64 14.35 0.13
C LEU A 238 29.01 15.67 0.82
N PRO A 239 29.25 15.67 2.15
CA PRO A 239 29.74 16.85 2.84
C PRO A 239 31.05 17.32 2.18
N THR A 240 31.16 18.61 1.88
CA THR A 240 32.47 19.21 1.61
C THR A 240 33.25 19.11 2.91
N GLY A 241 34.17 18.16 3.00
CA GLY A 241 34.98 17.97 4.20
C GLY A 241 35.57 19.30 4.65
N ASN A 242 35.23 19.74 5.86
CA ASN A 242 35.97 20.81 6.51
C ASN A 242 37.35 20.26 6.88
N GLU A 243 38.39 20.97 6.45
CA GLU A 243 39.76 20.83 6.96
C GLU A 243 39.83 21.08 8.47
#